data_AF-A0A925B120-F1
#
_entry.id   AF-A0A925B120-F1
#
_cell.length_a   1.000
_cell.length_b   1.000
_cell.length_c   1.000
_cell.angle_alpha   90.00
_cell.angle_beta   90.00
_cell.angle_gamma   90.00
#
_symmetry.space_group_name_H-M   'P 1'
#
loop_
_entity.id
_entity.type
_entity.pdbx_description
1 polymer ?
#
loop_
_entity_poly.entity_id
_entity_poly.type
_entity_poly.pdbx_seq_one_letter_code
_entity_poly.pdbx_strand_id
1 'polypeptide(L)'
;MQNIELNPEGQKAVKELGAAINSAVEKSSHVVAAIEHLREAGYELQLTLKLEIGVRELDSTEQFSDENDLDFEREENVKFELTDEDLRTLRRMKIRFDE
;
A
#
# COMPACT_ATOMS: atom_id res chain seq x y z
N MET A 1 -18.52 3.02 -5.65
CA MET A 1 -17.05 3.06 -5.80
C MET A 1 -16.79 4.03 -6.96
N GLN A 2 -16.20 5.18 -6.69
CA GLN A 2 -15.86 6.14 -7.75
C GLN A 2 -14.71 5.56 -8.58
N ASN A 3 -14.90 5.46 -9.90
CA ASN A 3 -13.82 5.18 -10.84
C ASN A 3 -12.91 6.41 -10.83
N ILE A 4 -11.77 6.31 -10.16
CA ILE A 4 -10.69 7.27 -10.30
C ILE A 4 -10.13 7.06 -11.71
N GLU A 5 -10.44 7.95 -12.64
CA GLU A 5 -9.77 7.98 -13.93
C GLU A 5 -8.34 8.47 -13.71
N LEU A 6 -7.39 7.54 -13.72
CA LEU A 6 -5.97 7.84 -13.64
C LEU A 6 -5.58 8.75 -14.82
N ASN A 7 -4.83 9.80 -14.53
CA ASN A 7 -4.19 10.62 -15.55
C ASN A 7 -3.21 9.77 -16.41
N PRO A 8 -2.80 10.24 -17.59
CA PRO A 8 -1.94 9.46 -18.50
C PRO A 8 -0.61 9.01 -17.87
N GLU A 9 -0.05 9.78 -16.95
CA GLU A 9 1.18 9.43 -16.22
C GLU A 9 0.94 8.28 -15.22
N GLY A 10 -0.15 8.34 -14.46
CA GLY A 10 -0.56 7.26 -13.55
C GLY A 10 -0.86 5.96 -14.29
N GLN A 11 -1.50 6.03 -15.46
CA GLN A 11 -1.70 4.85 -16.31
C GLN A 11 -0.37 4.24 -16.78
N LYS A 12 0.60 5.09 -17.16
CA LYS A 12 1.94 4.64 -17.55
C LYS A 12 2.67 3.98 -16.37
N ALA A 13 2.64 4.59 -15.19
CA ALA A 13 3.25 4.04 -13.98
C ALA A 13 2.67 2.67 -13.60
N VAL A 14 1.34 2.52 -13.65
CA VAL A 14 0.67 1.22 -13.40
C VAL A 14 1.12 0.16 -14.41
N LYS A 15 1.25 0.52 -15.69
CA LYS A 15 1.71 -0.40 -16.73
C LYS A 15 3.16 -0.83 -16.53
N GLU A 16 4.05 0.11 -16.20
CA GLU A 16 5.47 -0.18 -15.93
C GLU A 16 5.63 -1.08 -14.69
N LEU A 17 4.87 -0.79 -13.62
CA LEU A 17 4.83 -1.64 -12.44
C LEU A 17 4.33 -3.06 -12.75
N GLY A 18 3.26 -3.18 -13.54
CA GLY A 18 2.76 -4.48 -13.98
C GLY A 18 3.77 -5.28 -14.80
N ALA A 19 4.56 -4.61 -15.65
CA ALA A 19 5.64 -5.25 -16.40
C ALA A 19 6.78 -5.70 -15.48
N ALA A 20 7.16 -4.87 -14.51
CA ALA A 20 8.21 -5.19 -13.54
C ALA A 20 7.83 -6.40 -12.67
N ILE A 21 6.59 -6.44 -12.17
CA ILE A 21 6.08 -7.57 -11.37
C ILE A 21 6.06 -8.85 -12.19
N ASN A 22 5.52 -8.83 -13.41
CA ASN A 22 5.52 -10.02 -14.27
C ASN A 22 6.94 -10.54 -14.51
N SER A 23 7.89 -9.65 -14.79
CA SER A 23 9.29 -10.06 -14.97
C SER A 23 9.90 -10.63 -13.69
N ALA A 24 9.57 -10.08 -12.52
CA ALA A 24 10.03 -10.58 -11.22
C ALA A 24 9.44 -11.97 -10.91
N VAL A 25 8.15 -12.17 -11.18
CA VAL A 25 7.47 -13.46 -10.98
C VAL A 25 8.02 -14.53 -11.93
N GLU A 26 8.20 -14.20 -13.21
CA GLU A 26 8.73 -15.12 -14.23
C GLU A 26 10.16 -15.59 -13.90
N LYS A 27 11.00 -14.69 -13.36
CA LYS A 27 12.39 -15.00 -12.98
C LYS A 27 12.53 -15.57 -11.57
N SER A 28 11.45 -15.64 -10.79
CA SER A 28 11.50 -16.09 -9.40
C SER A 28 11.61 -17.61 -9.33
N SER A 29 12.79 -18.10 -8.92
CA SER A 29 13.02 -19.51 -8.67
C SER A 29 12.07 -20.10 -7.61
N HIS A 30 11.63 -19.28 -6.65
CA HIS A 30 10.67 -19.68 -5.63
C HIS A 30 9.28 -19.96 -6.22
N VAL A 31 8.82 -19.11 -7.15
CA VAL A 31 7.53 -19.31 -7.83
C VAL A 31 7.61 -20.54 -8.74
N VAL A 32 8.71 -20.71 -9.47
CA VAL A 32 8.93 -21.89 -10.34
C VAL A 32 8.86 -23.19 -9.52
N ALA A 33 9.58 -23.27 -8.41
CA ALA A 33 9.57 -24.46 -7.55
C ALA A 33 8.18 -24.78 -6.98
N ALA A 34 7.42 -23.76 -6.60
CA ALA A 34 6.04 -23.94 -6.11
C ALA A 34 5.10 -24.47 -7.21
N ILE A 35 5.26 -23.98 -8.45
CA ILE A 35 4.48 -24.46 -9.60
C ILE A 35 4.82 -25.91 -9.94
N GLU A 36 6.10 -26.28 -9.92
CA GLU A 36 6.55 -27.65 -10.16
C GLU A 36 5.98 -28.61 -9.11
N HIS A 37 6.06 -28.25 -7.83
CA HIS A 37 5.50 -29.05 -6.74
C HIS A 37 3.98 -29.27 -6.91
N LEU A 38 3.24 -28.25 -7.37
CA LEU A 38 1.81 -28.38 -7.65
C LEU A 38 1.52 -29.31 -8.84
N ARG A 39 2.36 -29.28 -9.88
CA ARG A 39 2.26 -30.22 -11.02
C ARG A 39 2.59 -31.66 -10.61
N GLU A 40 3.61 -31.86 -9.79
CA GLU A 40 3.98 -33.18 -9.26
C GLU A 40 2.86 -33.79 -8.41
N ALA A 41 2.12 -32.94 -7.68
CA ALA A 41 0.93 -33.34 -6.94
C ALA A 41 -0.30 -33.61 -7.84
N GLY A 42 -0.18 -33.46 -9.17
CA GLY A 42 -1.23 -33.76 -10.15
C GLY A 42 -2.20 -32.63 -10.42
N TYR A 43 -1.89 -31.39 -10.00
CA TYR A 43 -2.74 -30.23 -10.26
C TYR A 43 -2.32 -29.50 -11.55
N GLU A 44 -3.33 -29.06 -12.33
CA GLU A 44 -3.14 -28.13 -13.43
C GLU A 44 -3.34 -26.69 -12.93
N LEU A 45 -2.37 -25.82 -13.21
CA LEU A 45 -2.32 -24.50 -12.61
C LEU A 45 -2.91 -23.43 -13.55
N GLN A 46 -3.89 -22.68 -13.05
CA GLN A 46 -4.39 -21.46 -13.69
C GLN A 46 -4.21 -20.28 -12.72
N LEU A 47 -3.16 -19.49 -12.91
CA LEU A 47 -2.85 -18.34 -12.06
C LEU A 47 -3.53 -17.08 -12.61
N THR A 48 -4.27 -16.35 -11.77
CA THR A 48 -4.76 -15.00 -12.09
C THR A 48 -4.35 -14.06 -10.96
N LEU A 49 -3.49 -13.09 -11.27
CA LEU A 49 -3.02 -12.10 -10.31
C LEU A 49 -3.87 -10.84 -10.44
N LYS A 50 -4.62 -10.49 -9.38
CA LYS A 50 -5.29 -9.19 -9.27
C LYS A 50 -4.44 -8.28 -8.38
N LEU A 51 -3.88 -7.23 -8.97
CA LEU A 51 -3.12 -6.22 -8.26
C LEU A 51 -4.03 -5.03 -7.94
N GLU A 52 -4.13 -4.65 -6.67
CA GLU A 52 -4.81 -3.44 -6.23
C GLU A 52 -3.75 -2.40 -5.84
N ILE A 53 -3.72 -1.28 -6.57
CA ILE A 53 -2.77 -0.18 -6.33
C ILE A 53 -3.57 1.02 -5.87
N GLY A 54 -3.34 1.46 -4.64
CA GLY A 54 -3.80 2.76 -4.15
C GLY A 54 -2.83 3.85 -4.59
N VAL A 55 -3.30 4.81 -5.38
CA VAL A 55 -2.52 6.00 -5.75
C VAL A 55 -3.12 7.20 -5.02
N ARG A 56 -2.27 7.97 -4.34
CA ARG A 56 -2.62 9.28 -3.75
C ARG A 56 -1.72 10.32 -4.41
N GLU A 57 -2.31 11.41 -4.91
CA GLU A 57 -1.54 12.56 -5.36
C GLU A 57 -0.88 13.20 -4.14
N LEU A 58 0.45 13.26 -4.15
CA LEU A 58 1.21 14.01 -3.17
C LEU A 58 1.24 15.45 -3.67
N ASP A 59 0.55 16.36 -2.97
CA ASP A 59 0.71 17.78 -3.23
C ASP A 59 2.21 18.11 -3.12
N SER A 60 2.71 18.83 -4.12
CA SER A 60 4.14 19.13 -4.35
C SER A 60 4.82 19.96 -3.24
N THR A 61 4.17 20.11 -2.09
CA THR A 61 4.69 20.78 -0.89
C THR A 61 5.28 19.79 0.14
N GLU A 62 5.03 18.48 -0.01
CA GLU A 62 5.54 17.44 0.93
C GLU A 62 6.67 16.58 0.36
N GLN A 63 7.35 17.03 -0.70
CA GLN A 63 8.53 16.34 -1.21
C GLN A 63 9.77 16.90 -0.53
N PHE A 64 10.20 16.27 0.56
CA PHE A 64 11.59 16.04 1.02
C PHE A 64 11.59 15.66 2.52
N SER A 65 11.21 14.43 2.82
CA SER A 65 11.72 13.74 4.02
C SER A 65 11.63 12.23 3.80
N ASP A 66 12.27 11.76 2.74
CA ASP A 66 12.69 10.36 2.70
C ASP A 66 14.09 10.32 3.31
N GLU A 67 14.21 9.56 4.39
CA GLU A 67 15.29 8.60 4.69
C GLU A 67 15.69 8.61 6.18
N ASN A 68 15.37 7.49 6.85
CA ASN A 68 16.20 6.88 7.89
C ASN A 68 16.54 7.73 9.13
N ASP A 69 15.60 7.89 10.07
CA ASP A 69 16.01 8.01 11.48
C ASP A 69 15.05 7.25 12.40
N LEU A 70 15.56 6.10 12.86
CA LEU A 70 15.14 5.43 14.08
C LEU A 70 15.53 6.33 15.26
N ASP A 71 14.72 7.33 15.59
CA ASP A 71 14.88 8.07 16.85
C ASP A 71 13.52 8.54 17.39
N PHE A 72 12.77 7.60 17.99
CA PHE A 72 11.61 7.90 18.84
C PHE A 72 12.08 8.29 20.25
N GLU A 73 12.94 9.31 20.36
CA GLU A 73 13.10 10.10 21.59
C GLU A 73 13.15 11.59 21.25
N ARG A 74 12.01 12.11 20.79
CA ARG A 74 11.73 13.54 20.98
C ARG A 74 10.25 13.74 21.22
N GLU A 75 9.93 13.89 22.50
CA GLU A 75 8.72 14.54 23.02
C GLU A 75 8.66 15.98 22.48
N GLU A 76 8.32 16.15 21.20
CA GLU A 76 7.69 17.38 20.78
C GLU A 76 6.21 17.23 21.09
N ASN A 77 5.72 18.09 21.97
CA ASN A 77 4.31 18.30 22.27
C ASN A 77 3.58 18.67 20.97
N VAL A 78 3.29 17.67 20.13
CA VAL A 78 2.31 17.77 19.06
C VAL A 78 0.97 17.90 19.78
N LYS A 79 0.55 19.14 20.02
CA LYS A 79 -0.81 19.43 20.50
C LYS A 79 -1.76 18.87 19.46
N PHE A 80 -2.26 17.68 19.74
CA PHE A 80 -3.27 17.03 18.92
C PHE A 80 -4.59 17.78 19.15
N GLU A 81 -4.83 18.82 18.34
CA GLU A 81 -6.06 19.59 18.40
C GLU A 81 -7.17 18.80 17.70
N LEU A 82 -7.96 18.08 18.50
CA LEU A 82 -9.14 17.36 18.03
C LEU A 82 -10.24 18.34 17.61
N THR A 83 -10.81 18.12 16.42
CA THR A 83 -12.00 18.86 15.98
C THR A 83 -13.27 18.30 16.64
N ASP A 84 -14.37 19.05 16.61
CA ASP A 84 -15.68 18.62 17.11
C ASP A 84 -16.20 17.34 16.42
N GLU A 85 -15.79 17.12 15.16
CA GLU A 85 -16.13 15.91 14.40
C GLU A 85 -15.34 14.69 14.90
N ASP A 86 -14.05 14.86 15.19
CA ASP A 86 -13.19 13.81 15.72
C ASP A 86 -13.71 13.33 17.08
N LEU A 87 -14.12 14.25 17.95
CA LEU A 87 -14.71 13.94 19.26
C LEU A 87 -15.99 13.11 19.14
N ARG A 88 -16.83 13.38 18.13
CA ARG A 88 -18.05 12.59 17.88
C ARG A 88 -17.71 11.19 17.40
N THR A 89 -16.72 11.08 16.52
CA THR A 89 -16.24 9.81 15.99
C THR A 89 -15.66 8.93 17.10
N LEU A 90 -14.78 9.49 17.94
CA LEU A 90 -14.16 8.79 19.06
C LEU A 90 -15.19 8.30 20.09
N ARG A 91 -16.22 9.11 20.40
CA ARG A 91 -17.34 8.68 21.26
C ARG A 91 -18.11 7.51 20.66
N ARG A 92 -18.35 7.51 19.35
CA ARG A 92 -19.04 6.41 18.66
C ARG A 92 -18.23 5.11 18.72
N MET A 93 -16.91 5.23 18.70
CA MET A 93 -15.97 4.11 18.83
C MET A 93 -15.74 3.66 20.28
N LYS A 94 -16.35 4.34 21.28
CA LYS A 94 -16.15 4.10 22.72
C LYS A 94 -14.69 4.19 23.17
N ILE A 95 -13.86 4.92 22.43
CA ILE A 95 -12.47 5.16 22.79
C ILE A 95 -12.47 6.23 23.88
N ARG A 96 -11.95 5.88 25.06
CA ARG A 96 -11.73 6.82 26.17
C ARG A 96 -10.24 7.12 26.22
N PHE A 97 -9.91 8.39 26.40
CA PHE A 97 -8.57 8.83 26.76
C PHE A 97 -8.62 9.13 28.26
N ASP A 98 -7.77 8.46 29.04
CA ASP A 98 -7.39 8.97 30.36
C ASP A 98 -6.23 9.94 30.14
N GLU A 99 -6.22 11.07 30.86
CA GLU A 99 -5.14 12.08 30.83
C GLU A 99 -3.76 11.48 31.12
#